data_AF-A0AAD4XXR0-F1
#
_entry.id   AF-A0AAD4XXR0-F1
#
_cell.length_a   1.000
_cell.length_b   1.000
_cell.length_c   1.000
_cell.angle_alpha   90.00
_cell.angle_beta   90.00
_cell.angle_gamma   90.00
#
_symmetry.space_group_name_H-M   'P 1'
#
loop_
_entity.id
_entity.type
_entity.pdbx_description
1 polymer ?
#
loop_
_entity_poly.entity_id
_entity_poly.type
_entity_poly.pdbx_seq_one_letter_code
_entity_poly.pdbx_strand_id
1 'polypeptide(L)'
;MGKLFIILYLQIIAFFIPIWVLTTATTYTPTPPLPILPLPSATQLKWQQREFIMFLHFGVNTFTDSEWGTGQEDPSVFNPTGLNASQWMDVAANSGVPLVILTAKHHDGFCLWPSQYTDHSVISSPWRDGKGDVVQEFVNAAKIRGIDIGLYLSPWDRHDKRYGHEREYNEYYLAQLQELLTRYGNVQEIWFDGAKGANKPNMSYYFQDWFSIVKELQGSINIFSNAGPDVRWVGSENGYAGSTCWSTINRTALKIGEGIDVSYLNTGDPKGSDWLPAECDVSIRPGWFWHKSEKPKPLSELLNIYYNSVGRNCVLLLNVPPNTTGLVSEIDIQRLQEFRKAIDTVFSVNLAEGNVIKASSHKGESFRPENVLDGDHLWSYWTPKDNSKDKHWIEILGDNKGGMKFNVVRIQEAIGLGQRVKKHEIYVDGKLVANGTTIGYKRLHRLEVGVLHSKSVKILIKESRGLPVISSIGLHFDPFWQPSKAISSNKTTAYNKDT
;
A
#
# COMPACT_ATOMS: atom_id res chain seq x y z
N MET A 1 35.30 -79.73 -77.76
CA MET A 1 35.04 -80.42 -76.48
C MET A 1 35.61 -79.55 -75.38
N GLY A 2 34.90 -78.68 -74.69
CA GLY A 2 33.63 -78.88 -73.98
C GLY A 2 33.94 -78.97 -72.49
N LYS A 3 33.95 -77.82 -71.77
CA LYS A 3 33.53 -77.67 -70.36
C LYS A 3 33.56 -76.19 -69.96
N LEU A 4 32.39 -75.72 -69.55
CA LEU A 4 32.03 -74.37 -69.10
C LEU A 4 31.71 -74.48 -67.60
N PHE A 5 32.23 -73.59 -66.75
CA PHE A 5 31.63 -73.30 -65.44
C PHE A 5 31.95 -71.86 -64.98
N ILE A 6 30.96 -70.99 -65.22
CA ILE A 6 30.35 -69.98 -64.33
C ILE A 6 31.25 -69.29 -63.28
N ILE A 7 31.48 -67.98 -63.46
CA ILE A 7 31.92 -67.04 -62.40
C ILE A 7 30.76 -66.09 -62.10
N LEU A 8 30.37 -66.01 -60.82
CA LEU A 8 29.29 -65.20 -60.29
C LEU A 8 29.79 -63.76 -60.06
N TYR A 9 29.17 -62.76 -60.69
CA TYR A 9 29.41 -61.33 -60.40
C TYR A 9 28.40 -60.85 -59.34
N LEU A 10 28.87 -60.48 -58.16
CA LEU A 10 28.11 -59.75 -57.14
C LEU A 10 28.39 -58.26 -57.31
N GLN A 11 27.43 -57.50 -57.86
CA GLN A 11 27.45 -56.03 -57.82
C GLN A 11 26.83 -55.56 -56.50
N ILE A 12 27.66 -54.95 -55.64
CA ILE A 12 27.20 -54.25 -54.42
C ILE A 12 26.79 -52.83 -54.83
N ILE A 13 25.49 -52.56 -54.83
CA ILE A 13 24.93 -51.20 -54.97
C ILE A 13 24.84 -50.61 -53.56
N ALA A 14 25.70 -49.63 -53.26
CA ALA A 14 25.66 -48.88 -52.00
C ALA A 14 24.60 -47.76 -52.10
N PHE A 15 23.47 -47.94 -51.41
CA PHE A 15 22.50 -46.87 -51.18
C PHE A 15 22.99 -45.97 -50.04
N PHE A 16 23.38 -44.73 -50.37
CA PHE A 16 23.61 -43.68 -49.36
C PHE A 16 22.25 -43.09 -48.94
N ILE A 17 21.78 -43.45 -47.74
CA ILE A 17 20.67 -42.78 -47.08
C ILE A 17 21.26 -41.64 -46.25
N PRO A 18 20.93 -40.36 -46.50
CA PRO A 18 21.37 -39.26 -45.64
C PRO A 18 20.64 -39.36 -44.31
N ILE A 19 21.38 -39.72 -43.26
CA ILE A 19 20.92 -39.66 -41.87
C ILE A 19 20.82 -38.18 -41.52
N TRP A 20 19.61 -37.62 -41.57
CA TRP A 20 19.30 -36.34 -40.94
C TRP A 20 19.35 -36.54 -39.43
N VAL A 21 20.50 -36.22 -38.83
CA VAL A 21 20.60 -36.08 -37.38
C VAL A 21 19.76 -34.87 -37.00
N LEU A 22 18.51 -35.11 -36.59
CA LEU A 22 17.71 -34.14 -35.85
C LEU A 22 18.44 -33.90 -34.52
N THR A 23 19.31 -32.90 -34.51
CA THR A 23 19.79 -32.31 -33.27
C THR A 23 18.61 -31.61 -32.62
N THR A 24 17.88 -32.33 -31.75
CA THR A 24 16.95 -31.70 -30.81
C THR A 24 17.80 -30.83 -29.89
N ALA A 25 17.98 -29.55 -30.25
CA ALA A 25 18.52 -28.58 -29.34
C ALA A 25 17.60 -28.59 -28.11
N THR A 26 18.11 -29.08 -26.99
CA THR A 26 17.42 -29.00 -25.71
C THR A 26 17.27 -27.51 -25.38
N THR A 27 16.10 -26.94 -25.65
CA THR A 27 15.79 -25.57 -25.28
C THR A 27 15.67 -25.52 -23.76
N TYR A 28 16.77 -25.14 -23.10
CA TYR A 28 16.77 -24.90 -21.66
C TYR A 28 15.79 -23.77 -21.37
N THR A 29 14.70 -24.07 -20.65
CA THR A 29 13.74 -23.06 -20.21
C THR A 29 14.42 -22.23 -19.13
N PRO A 30 14.62 -20.91 -19.33
CA PRO A 30 15.35 -20.10 -18.38
C PRO A 30 14.64 -20.03 -17.04
N THR A 31 15.40 -20.13 -15.95
CA THR A 31 14.88 -20.05 -14.58
C THR A 31 14.65 -18.59 -14.15
N PRO A 32 13.70 -18.33 -13.23
CA PRO A 32 13.51 -16.99 -12.66
C PRO A 32 14.77 -16.53 -11.89
N PRO A 33 15.00 -15.21 -11.76
CA PRO A 33 16.07 -14.70 -10.91
C PRO A 33 15.79 -15.06 -9.45
N LEU A 34 16.84 -15.26 -8.66
CA LEU A 34 16.71 -15.50 -7.22
C LEU A 34 15.99 -14.31 -6.55
N PRO A 35 15.18 -14.56 -5.51
CA PRO A 35 14.61 -13.50 -4.69
C PRO A 35 15.70 -12.68 -3.97
N ILE A 36 15.41 -11.41 -3.68
CA ILE A 36 16.24 -10.55 -2.82
C ILE A 36 15.53 -10.38 -1.49
N LEU A 37 16.13 -10.88 -0.42
CA LEU A 37 15.54 -10.81 0.92
C LEU A 37 15.61 -9.38 1.52
N PRO A 38 14.72 -9.08 2.50
CA PRO A 38 13.55 -9.87 2.91
C PRO A 38 12.41 -9.82 1.88
N LEU A 39 11.47 -10.77 1.97
CA LEU A 39 10.28 -10.83 1.11
C LEU A 39 9.03 -10.41 1.89
N PRO A 40 8.02 -9.82 1.22
CA PRO A 40 6.72 -9.64 1.82
C PRO A 40 6.07 -10.98 2.16
N SER A 41 5.36 -11.05 3.28
CA SER A 41 4.41 -12.14 3.54
C SER A 41 3.24 -12.09 2.55
N ALA A 42 2.47 -13.17 2.46
CA ALA A 42 1.25 -13.19 1.66
C ALA A 42 0.21 -12.13 2.12
N THR A 43 0.14 -11.86 3.43
CA THR A 43 -0.78 -10.85 3.99
C THR A 43 -0.31 -9.42 3.69
N GLN A 44 1.01 -9.17 3.67
CA GLN A 44 1.59 -7.89 3.26
C GLN A 44 1.41 -7.66 1.76
N LEU A 45 1.53 -8.69 0.92
CA LEU A 45 1.21 -8.59 -0.51
C LEU A 45 -0.26 -8.21 -0.72
N LYS A 46 -1.20 -8.95 -0.10
CA LYS A 46 -2.64 -8.63 -0.16
C LYS A 46 -2.91 -7.20 0.30
N TRP A 47 -2.26 -6.77 1.39
CA TRP A 47 -2.40 -5.43 1.94
C TRP A 47 -1.90 -4.35 0.99
N GLN A 48 -0.71 -4.52 0.42
CA GLN A 48 -0.15 -3.55 -0.52
C GLN A 48 -1.02 -3.41 -1.78
N GLN A 49 -1.66 -4.50 -2.22
CA GLN A 49 -2.60 -4.51 -3.35
C GLN A 49 -3.88 -3.70 -3.10
N ARG A 50 -4.21 -3.38 -1.85
CA ARG A 50 -5.37 -2.53 -1.54
C ARG A 50 -5.17 -1.11 -2.02
N GLU A 51 -3.93 -0.62 -1.94
CA GLU A 51 -3.48 0.73 -2.29
C GLU A 51 -4.12 1.86 -1.46
N PHE A 52 -5.44 1.85 -1.33
CA PHE A 52 -6.25 2.85 -0.66
C PHE A 52 -7.21 2.16 0.30
N ILE A 53 -7.12 2.49 1.58
CA ILE A 53 -7.97 1.99 2.67
C ILE A 53 -8.55 3.18 3.48
N MET A 54 -9.55 2.93 4.31
CA MET A 54 -10.27 3.99 5.04
C MET A 54 -10.18 3.83 6.55
N PHE A 55 -10.09 4.94 7.27
CA PHE A 55 -10.15 5.00 8.73
C PHE A 55 -11.44 5.70 9.18
N LEU A 56 -12.02 5.26 10.30
CA LEU A 56 -13.16 5.89 10.94
C LEU A 56 -12.78 6.22 12.40
N HIS A 57 -12.51 7.50 12.66
CA HIS A 57 -12.48 8.02 14.03
C HIS A 57 -13.88 8.43 14.45
N PHE A 58 -14.42 7.72 15.44
CA PHE A 58 -15.74 7.95 16.00
C PHE A 58 -15.74 7.60 17.49
N GLY A 59 -16.43 8.38 18.33
CA GLY A 59 -16.45 8.18 19.77
C GLY A 59 -16.89 9.43 20.51
N VAL A 60 -16.66 9.48 21.84
CA VAL A 60 -17.04 10.62 22.69
C VAL A 60 -16.48 11.96 22.18
N ASN A 61 -15.28 11.93 21.58
CA ASN A 61 -14.59 13.06 20.96
C ASN A 61 -15.39 13.72 19.83
N THR A 62 -16.22 12.95 19.10
CA THR A 62 -17.16 13.47 18.10
C THR A 62 -18.23 14.38 18.72
N PHE A 63 -18.66 14.08 19.95
CA PHE A 63 -19.72 14.79 20.66
C PHE A 63 -19.19 15.94 21.52
N THR A 64 -17.92 15.86 21.93
CA THR A 64 -17.24 16.90 22.71
C THR A 64 -16.41 17.86 21.84
N ASP A 65 -16.50 17.73 20.51
CA ASP A 65 -15.80 18.58 19.54
C ASP A 65 -14.28 18.65 19.83
N SER A 66 -13.69 17.50 20.16
CA SER A 66 -12.28 17.38 20.59
C SER A 66 -11.52 16.37 19.74
N GLU A 67 -10.25 16.62 19.46
CA GLU A 67 -9.38 15.62 18.82
C GLU A 67 -8.92 14.57 19.83
N TRP A 68 -8.49 15.01 21.01
CA TRP A 68 -8.02 14.15 22.10
C TRP A 68 -8.86 14.37 23.36
N GLY A 69 -9.81 13.47 23.62
CA GLY A 69 -10.59 13.44 24.85
C GLY A 69 -9.72 13.21 26.09
N THR A 70 -10.22 13.67 27.23
CA THR A 70 -9.55 13.72 28.53
C THR A 70 -9.54 12.42 29.29
N GLY A 71 -10.44 11.49 28.95
CA GLY A 71 -10.76 10.28 29.72
C GLY A 71 -11.75 10.54 30.86
N GLN A 72 -12.31 11.75 30.95
CA GLN A 72 -13.31 12.15 31.94
C GLN A 72 -14.65 12.51 31.28
N GLU A 73 -14.79 12.22 29.98
CA GLU A 73 -16.03 12.40 29.25
C GLU A 73 -17.14 11.57 29.90
N ASP A 74 -18.28 12.19 30.18
CA ASP A 74 -19.45 11.47 30.68
C ASP A 74 -19.98 10.55 29.56
N PRO A 75 -20.08 9.23 29.76
CA PRO A 75 -20.61 8.30 28.75
C PRO A 75 -21.97 8.72 28.16
N SER A 76 -22.75 9.54 28.88
CA SER A 76 -24.03 10.08 28.39
C SER A 76 -23.92 11.01 27.18
N VAL A 77 -22.74 11.60 26.92
CA VAL A 77 -22.52 12.41 25.72
C VAL A 77 -22.53 11.56 24.45
N PHE A 78 -22.21 10.27 24.55
CA PHE A 78 -22.24 9.35 23.42
C PHE A 78 -23.68 8.91 23.15
N ASN A 79 -24.36 9.61 22.24
CA ASN A 79 -25.73 9.30 21.86
C ASN A 79 -26.03 9.62 20.39
N PRO A 80 -25.40 8.92 19.42
CA PRO A 80 -25.68 9.16 18.00
C PRO A 80 -27.12 8.79 17.67
N THR A 81 -27.88 9.77 17.19
CA THR A 81 -29.32 9.63 16.93
C THR A 81 -29.66 8.85 15.67
N GLY A 82 -28.71 8.70 14.74
CA GLY A 82 -28.90 8.08 13.44
C GLY A 82 -27.76 7.16 13.02
N LEU A 83 -26.99 6.61 13.98
CA LEU A 83 -25.86 5.74 13.66
C LEU A 83 -26.29 4.64 12.71
N ASN A 84 -25.59 4.55 11.57
CA ASN A 84 -25.83 3.53 10.57
C ASN A 84 -24.50 3.09 9.95
N ALA A 85 -23.92 2.03 10.50
CA ALA A 85 -22.68 1.47 9.96
C ALA A 85 -22.81 0.92 8.54
N SER A 86 -24.03 0.58 8.08
CA SER A 86 -24.26 0.24 6.67
C SER A 86 -23.98 1.43 5.75
N GLN A 87 -24.31 2.66 6.17
CA GLN A 87 -23.99 3.86 5.40
C GLN A 87 -22.48 4.08 5.30
N TRP A 88 -21.72 3.81 6.37
CA TRP A 88 -20.25 3.88 6.32
C TRP A 88 -19.67 2.92 5.29
N MET A 89 -20.22 1.69 5.24
CA MET A 89 -19.76 0.68 4.30
C MET A 89 -20.25 0.91 2.87
N ASP A 90 -21.41 1.54 2.67
CA ASP A 90 -21.84 2.01 1.34
C ASP A 90 -20.89 3.09 0.81
N VAL A 91 -20.47 4.03 1.66
CA VAL A 91 -19.47 5.04 1.31
C VAL A 91 -18.15 4.38 0.93
N ALA A 92 -17.68 3.41 1.72
CA ALA A 92 -16.46 2.66 1.44
C ALA A 92 -16.54 1.90 0.10
N ALA A 93 -17.61 1.12 -0.12
CA ALA A 93 -17.83 0.35 -1.35
C ALA A 93 -17.85 1.25 -2.59
N ASN A 94 -18.62 2.35 -2.53
CA ASN A 94 -18.73 3.30 -3.64
C ASN A 94 -17.43 4.07 -3.91
N SER A 95 -16.53 4.12 -2.93
CA SER A 95 -15.20 4.72 -3.06
C SER A 95 -14.12 3.70 -3.46
N GLY A 96 -14.49 2.44 -3.67
CA GLY A 96 -13.57 1.36 -4.02
C GLY A 96 -12.61 0.97 -2.89
N VAL A 97 -13.00 1.19 -1.63
CA VAL A 97 -12.20 0.89 -0.44
C VAL A 97 -12.39 -0.59 -0.06
N PRO A 98 -11.32 -1.41 -0.03
CA PRO A 98 -11.42 -2.83 0.28
C PRO A 98 -11.21 -3.16 1.77
N LEU A 99 -10.72 -2.20 2.57
CA LEU A 99 -10.48 -2.35 4.02
C LEU A 99 -10.87 -1.06 4.75
N VAL A 100 -11.64 -1.19 5.82
CA VAL A 100 -11.99 -0.08 6.70
C VAL A 100 -11.53 -0.38 8.11
N ILE A 101 -10.87 0.57 8.76
CA ILE A 101 -10.42 0.49 10.16
C ILE A 101 -11.34 1.36 11.02
N LEU A 102 -11.77 0.86 12.17
CA LEU A 102 -12.58 1.62 13.14
C LEU A 102 -11.79 1.83 14.44
N THR A 103 -11.83 3.04 15.00
CA THR A 103 -11.36 3.30 16.37
C THR A 103 -12.26 2.62 17.40
N ALA A 104 -11.98 1.37 17.74
CA ALA A 104 -12.73 0.65 18.77
C ALA A 104 -12.57 1.32 20.15
N LYS A 105 -11.37 1.86 20.43
CA LYS A 105 -11.08 2.71 21.60
C LYS A 105 -10.00 3.72 21.22
N HIS A 106 -10.25 5.00 21.46
CA HIS A 106 -9.27 6.07 21.28
C HIS A 106 -8.55 6.42 22.60
N HIS A 107 -7.68 7.43 22.63
CA HIS A 107 -6.86 7.80 23.80
C HIS A 107 -7.67 8.13 25.05
N ASP A 108 -8.89 8.64 24.89
CA ASP A 108 -9.84 8.89 25.97
C ASP A 108 -10.24 7.61 26.72
N GLY A 109 -10.06 6.43 26.11
CA GLY A 109 -10.32 5.15 26.76
C GLY A 109 -11.77 4.66 26.62
N PHE A 110 -12.67 5.44 26.02
CA PHE A 110 -14.06 5.02 25.84
C PHE A 110 -14.16 3.89 24.80
N CYS A 111 -14.68 2.74 25.23
CA CYS A 111 -14.79 1.56 24.36
C CYS A 111 -16.13 1.55 23.59
N LEU A 112 -16.05 1.42 22.26
CA LEU A 112 -17.20 1.38 21.35
C LEU A 112 -17.93 0.02 21.31
N TRP A 113 -17.51 -0.93 22.13
CA TRP A 113 -18.14 -2.24 22.31
C TRP A 113 -18.40 -2.50 23.79
N PRO A 114 -19.35 -3.39 24.15
CA PRO A 114 -19.60 -3.76 25.53
C PRO A 114 -18.47 -4.66 26.05
N SER A 115 -17.36 -4.03 26.46
CA SER A 115 -16.21 -4.70 27.07
C SER A 115 -16.56 -5.17 28.47
N GLN A 116 -16.11 -6.37 28.85
CA GLN A 116 -16.28 -6.91 30.20
C GLN A 116 -15.31 -6.28 31.22
N TYR A 117 -14.28 -5.57 30.73
CA TYR A 117 -13.14 -5.14 31.55
C TYR A 117 -13.16 -3.65 31.91
N THR A 118 -14.16 -2.90 31.46
CA THR A 118 -14.39 -1.49 31.81
C THR A 118 -15.86 -1.09 31.62
N ASP A 119 -16.37 -0.26 32.52
CA ASP A 119 -17.68 0.40 32.41
C ASP A 119 -17.62 1.69 31.60
N HIS A 120 -16.42 2.22 31.30
CA HIS A 120 -16.21 3.34 30.38
C HIS A 120 -16.31 2.88 28.92
N SER A 121 -17.53 2.47 28.56
CA SER A 121 -17.89 1.93 27.26
C SER A 121 -19.33 2.28 26.92
N VAL A 122 -19.77 1.86 25.73
CA VAL A 122 -21.17 1.99 25.28
C VAL A 122 -22.20 1.43 26.27
N ILE A 123 -21.82 0.52 27.18
CA ILE A 123 -22.70 0.00 28.24
C ILE A 123 -23.23 1.12 29.15
N SER A 124 -22.40 2.14 29.41
CA SER A 124 -22.75 3.26 30.29
C SER A 124 -23.36 4.44 29.52
N SER A 125 -23.55 4.31 28.21
CA SER A 125 -24.15 5.35 27.37
C SER A 125 -25.66 5.13 27.19
N PRO A 126 -26.46 6.18 26.94
CA PRO A 126 -27.89 6.05 26.61
C PRO A 126 -28.12 5.47 25.22
N TRP A 127 -27.08 5.44 24.36
CA TRP A 127 -27.20 4.92 23.02
C TRP A 127 -27.66 3.46 23.05
N ARG A 128 -28.76 3.16 22.32
CA ARG A 128 -29.41 1.83 22.30
C ARG A 128 -29.73 1.31 23.71
N ASP A 129 -30.10 2.19 24.64
CA ASP A 129 -30.40 1.86 26.03
C ASP A 129 -29.25 1.10 26.74
N GLY A 130 -27.99 1.46 26.43
CA GLY A 130 -26.79 0.82 26.98
C GLY A 130 -26.51 -0.59 26.44
N LYS A 131 -27.23 -1.03 25.40
CA LYS A 131 -27.10 -2.37 24.79
C LYS A 131 -26.46 -2.33 23.40
N GLY A 132 -25.97 -1.17 23.00
CA GLY A 132 -25.33 -0.98 21.70
C GLY A 132 -23.95 -1.61 21.61
N ASP A 133 -23.55 -1.95 20.39
CA ASP A 133 -22.21 -2.43 20.06
C ASP A 133 -21.85 -1.90 18.67
N VAL A 134 -21.08 -0.80 18.63
CA VAL A 134 -20.72 -0.15 17.35
C VAL A 134 -19.82 -1.07 16.54
N VAL A 135 -18.91 -1.80 17.20
CA VAL A 135 -17.98 -2.73 16.55
C VAL A 135 -18.76 -3.86 15.87
N GLN A 136 -19.78 -4.41 16.53
CA GLN A 136 -20.65 -5.43 15.92
C GLN A 136 -21.47 -4.88 14.75
N GLU A 137 -22.08 -3.69 14.88
CA GLU A 137 -22.82 -3.05 13.77
C GLU A 137 -21.89 -2.82 12.55
N PHE A 138 -20.65 -2.38 12.80
CA PHE A 138 -19.59 -2.18 11.81
C PHE A 138 -19.18 -3.46 11.09
N VAL A 139 -18.84 -4.52 11.83
CA VAL A 139 -18.45 -5.81 11.24
C VAL A 139 -19.58 -6.44 10.45
N ASN A 140 -20.82 -6.36 10.94
CA ASN A 140 -21.99 -6.88 10.21
C ASN A 140 -22.18 -6.16 8.88
N ALA A 141 -22.08 -4.83 8.87
CA ALA A 141 -22.21 -4.02 7.68
C ALA A 141 -21.10 -4.31 6.64
N ALA A 142 -19.87 -4.52 7.09
CA ALA A 142 -18.73 -4.83 6.23
C ALA A 142 -18.86 -6.21 5.58
N LYS A 143 -19.26 -7.22 6.35
CA LYS A 143 -19.48 -8.59 5.88
C LYS A 143 -20.49 -8.66 4.73
N ILE A 144 -21.56 -7.88 4.78
CA ILE A 144 -22.59 -7.84 3.73
C ILE A 144 -22.01 -7.35 2.39
N ARG A 145 -21.02 -6.45 2.43
CA ARG A 145 -20.41 -5.83 1.24
C ARG A 145 -19.09 -6.47 0.81
N GLY A 146 -18.63 -7.50 1.51
CA GLY A 146 -17.33 -8.13 1.24
C GLY A 146 -16.14 -7.19 1.48
N ILE A 147 -16.30 -6.22 2.39
CA ILE A 147 -15.24 -5.30 2.79
C ILE A 147 -14.51 -5.89 3.99
N ASP A 148 -13.18 -5.92 3.91
CA ASP A 148 -12.35 -6.35 5.02
C ASP A 148 -12.38 -5.31 6.15
N ILE A 149 -12.23 -5.75 7.41
CA ILE A 149 -12.25 -4.86 8.57
C ILE A 149 -10.91 -4.85 9.30
N GLY A 150 -10.58 -3.69 9.85
CA GLY A 150 -9.53 -3.51 10.83
C GLY A 150 -10.04 -2.78 12.05
N LEU A 151 -9.27 -2.85 13.14
CA LEU A 151 -9.59 -2.20 14.39
C LEU A 151 -8.38 -1.40 14.90
N TYR A 152 -8.66 -0.25 15.49
CA TYR A 152 -7.69 0.52 16.25
C TYR A 152 -8.02 0.42 17.73
N LEU A 153 -6.99 0.15 18.53
CA LEU A 153 -7.08 0.05 19.98
C LEU A 153 -5.93 0.88 20.57
N SER A 154 -6.23 2.09 21.04
CA SER A 154 -5.18 2.97 21.57
C SER A 154 -4.38 2.31 22.70
N PRO A 155 -3.04 2.19 22.59
CA PRO A 155 -2.20 1.77 23.70
C PRO A 155 -2.19 2.80 24.85
N TRP A 156 -2.25 4.09 24.53
CA TRP A 156 -2.40 5.14 25.54
C TRP A 156 -3.85 5.22 26.00
N ASP A 157 -4.07 5.21 27.31
CA ASP A 157 -5.41 5.31 27.89
C ASP A 157 -5.40 6.39 28.97
N ARG A 158 -6.31 7.34 28.84
CA ARG A 158 -6.45 8.49 29.75
C ARG A 158 -7.51 8.27 30.82
N HIS A 159 -8.26 7.17 30.75
CA HIS A 159 -9.34 6.84 31.68
C HIS A 159 -8.92 5.75 32.66
N ASP A 160 -8.33 4.67 32.15
CA ASP A 160 -8.14 3.45 32.93
C ASP A 160 -7.11 3.63 34.06
N LYS A 161 -7.52 3.33 35.30
CA LYS A 161 -6.68 3.49 36.49
C LYS A 161 -5.47 2.55 36.51
N ARG A 162 -5.48 1.47 35.73
CA ARG A 162 -4.32 0.58 35.58
C ARG A 162 -3.23 1.24 34.73
N TYR A 163 -3.54 2.26 33.92
CA TYR A 163 -2.54 2.91 33.08
C TYR A 163 -1.41 3.52 33.93
N GLY A 164 -0.17 3.10 33.68
CA GLY A 164 1.00 3.40 34.51
C GLY A 164 1.39 2.27 35.49
N HIS A 165 0.52 1.28 35.68
CA HIS A 165 0.81 0.01 36.34
C HIS A 165 1.06 -1.04 35.25
N GLU A 166 2.34 -1.23 34.92
CA GLU A 166 2.75 -1.92 33.68
C GLU A 166 2.08 -3.29 33.52
N ARG A 167 2.15 -4.16 34.53
CA ARG A 167 1.60 -5.51 34.43
C ARG A 167 0.08 -5.49 34.26
N GLU A 168 -0.60 -4.79 35.15
CA GLU A 168 -2.07 -4.76 35.24
C GLU A 168 -2.70 -4.16 33.99
N TYR A 169 -2.11 -3.11 33.42
CA TYR A 169 -2.61 -2.53 32.17
C TYR A 169 -2.30 -3.41 30.96
N ASN A 170 -1.13 -4.06 30.90
CA ASN A 170 -0.85 -4.99 29.81
C ASN A 170 -1.78 -6.22 29.84
N GLU A 171 -2.13 -6.74 31.03
CA GLU A 171 -3.13 -7.80 31.21
C GLU A 171 -4.53 -7.33 30.77
N TYR A 172 -4.95 -6.12 31.16
CA TYR A 172 -6.19 -5.49 30.69
C TYR A 172 -6.23 -5.33 29.17
N TYR A 173 -5.15 -4.84 28.58
CA TYR A 173 -5.06 -4.61 27.15
C TYR A 173 -5.12 -5.92 26.36
N LEU A 174 -4.43 -6.97 26.83
CA LEU A 174 -4.51 -8.32 26.25
C LEU A 174 -5.93 -8.90 26.33
N ALA A 175 -6.62 -8.68 27.44
CA ALA A 175 -8.02 -9.08 27.59
C ALA A 175 -8.94 -8.37 26.57
N GLN A 176 -8.76 -7.07 26.32
CA GLN A 176 -9.50 -6.36 25.28
C GLN A 176 -9.15 -6.85 23.86
N LEU A 177 -7.88 -7.15 23.58
CA LEU A 177 -7.48 -7.78 22.32
C LEU A 177 -8.16 -9.13 22.12
N GLN A 178 -8.25 -9.96 23.17
CA GLN A 178 -8.98 -11.22 23.09
C GLN A 178 -10.46 -11.00 22.77
N GLU A 179 -11.14 -10.04 23.40
CA GLU A 179 -12.53 -9.72 23.06
C GLU A 179 -12.66 -9.33 21.58
N LEU A 180 -11.84 -8.37 21.13
CA LEU A 180 -11.94 -7.82 19.79
C LEU A 180 -11.62 -8.87 18.70
N LEU A 181 -10.61 -9.69 18.94
CA LEU A 181 -10.09 -10.63 17.94
C LEU A 181 -10.73 -12.02 17.99
N THR A 182 -11.63 -12.30 18.93
CA THR A 182 -12.39 -13.58 18.97
C THR A 182 -13.88 -13.40 18.69
N ARG A 183 -14.45 -12.23 19.00
CA ARG A 183 -15.91 -11.99 18.87
C ARG A 183 -16.31 -11.42 17.51
N TYR A 184 -15.46 -10.60 16.87
CA TYR A 184 -15.85 -9.81 15.69
C TYR A 184 -15.34 -10.38 14.37
N GLY A 185 -15.19 -11.71 14.30
CA GLY A 185 -14.89 -12.42 13.05
C GLY A 185 -13.45 -12.24 12.59
N ASN A 186 -13.27 -12.07 11.27
CA ASN A 186 -11.95 -12.06 10.62
C ASN A 186 -11.42 -10.63 10.50
N VAL A 187 -10.61 -10.22 11.47
CA VAL A 187 -9.95 -8.90 11.49
C VAL A 187 -8.69 -8.98 10.63
N GLN A 188 -8.57 -8.09 9.64
CA GLN A 188 -7.49 -8.09 8.66
C GLN A 188 -6.37 -7.12 9.01
N GLU A 189 -6.63 -6.15 9.89
CA GLU A 189 -5.62 -5.25 10.42
C GLU A 189 -5.91 -4.80 11.85
N ILE A 190 -4.89 -4.75 12.71
CA ILE A 190 -4.96 -4.10 14.03
C ILE A 190 -3.95 -2.96 14.09
N TRP A 191 -4.39 -1.81 14.57
CA TRP A 191 -3.61 -0.57 14.58
C TRP A 191 -3.23 -0.16 16.01
N PHE A 192 -1.92 -0.12 16.26
CA PHE A 192 -1.33 0.27 17.55
C PHE A 192 -0.63 1.62 17.44
N ASP A 193 -1.25 2.63 18.06
CA ASP A 193 -0.72 3.99 18.09
C ASP A 193 0.55 4.15 18.93
N GLY A 194 1.43 5.04 18.48
CA GLY A 194 2.58 5.52 19.26
C GLY A 194 2.36 6.82 20.01
N ALA A 195 1.30 7.56 19.68
CA ALA A 195 1.03 8.89 20.22
C ALA A 195 0.79 8.84 21.74
N LYS A 196 1.43 9.77 22.43
CA LYS A 196 1.25 10.02 23.87
C LYS A 196 1.34 11.51 24.13
N GLY A 197 0.40 12.04 24.91
CA GLY A 197 0.42 13.44 25.34
C GLY A 197 1.56 13.75 26.32
N ALA A 198 1.75 15.04 26.63
CA ALA A 198 2.67 15.48 27.69
C ALA A 198 2.15 15.06 29.09
N ASN A 199 3.05 14.93 30.07
CA ASN A 199 2.72 14.65 31.48
C ASN A 199 1.94 13.35 31.76
N LYS A 200 2.06 12.36 30.88
CA LYS A 200 1.52 11.00 31.05
C LYS A 200 2.29 10.17 32.08
N PRO A 201 1.62 9.24 32.79
CA PRO A 201 2.31 8.22 33.57
C PRO A 201 3.33 7.46 32.72
N ASN A 202 4.46 7.09 33.32
CA ASN A 202 5.42 6.22 32.63
C ASN A 202 4.77 4.86 32.36
N MET A 203 4.89 4.35 31.14
CA MET A 203 4.21 3.13 30.73
C MET A 203 5.01 2.40 29.65
N SER A 204 5.38 1.15 29.95
CA SER A 204 6.00 0.22 29.00
C SER A 204 4.97 -0.78 28.50
N TYR A 205 4.84 -0.89 27.18
CA TYR A 205 3.94 -1.85 26.56
C TYR A 205 4.67 -3.15 26.21
N TYR A 206 4.03 -4.29 26.48
CA TYR A 206 4.55 -5.61 26.16
C TYR A 206 4.21 -5.97 24.72
N PHE A 207 4.66 -5.14 23.78
CA PHE A 207 4.31 -5.25 22.36
C PHE A 207 4.59 -6.65 21.78
N GLN A 208 5.67 -7.32 22.19
CA GLN A 208 5.94 -8.68 21.69
C GLN A 208 4.89 -9.70 22.13
N ASP A 209 4.41 -9.59 23.37
CA ASP A 209 3.33 -10.46 23.87
C ASP A 209 2.02 -10.13 23.16
N TRP A 210 1.72 -8.84 22.95
CA TRP A 210 0.55 -8.39 22.21
C TRP A 210 0.57 -8.90 20.76
N PHE A 211 1.69 -8.77 20.06
CA PHE A 211 1.83 -9.25 18.70
C PHE A 211 1.69 -10.77 18.61
N SER A 212 2.24 -11.51 19.58
CA SER A 212 2.15 -12.96 19.62
C SER A 212 0.70 -13.42 19.78
N ILE A 213 -0.04 -12.84 20.74
CA ILE A 213 -1.46 -13.13 20.95
C ILE A 213 -2.30 -12.73 19.75
N VAL A 214 -2.06 -11.56 19.15
CA VAL A 214 -2.75 -11.13 17.94
C VAL A 214 -2.60 -12.15 16.81
N LYS A 215 -1.37 -12.64 16.57
CA LYS A 215 -1.09 -13.64 15.53
C LYS A 215 -1.67 -15.02 15.86
N GLU A 216 -1.72 -15.39 17.14
CA GLU A 216 -2.36 -16.63 17.59
C GLU A 216 -3.87 -16.60 17.34
N LEU A 217 -4.53 -15.49 17.67
CA LEU A 217 -5.97 -15.33 17.51
C LEU A 217 -6.37 -15.12 16.04
N GLN A 218 -5.55 -14.42 15.25
CA GLN A 218 -5.84 -14.04 13.89
C GLN A 218 -4.60 -14.19 12.99
N GLY A 219 -4.32 -15.42 12.53
CA GLY A 219 -3.09 -15.72 11.79
C GLY A 219 -2.86 -14.92 10.48
N SER A 220 -3.93 -14.40 9.86
CA SER A 220 -3.84 -13.59 8.63
C SER A 220 -3.86 -12.07 8.86
N ILE A 221 -3.90 -11.60 10.10
CA ILE A 221 -3.96 -10.17 10.41
C ILE A 221 -2.62 -9.49 10.13
N ASN A 222 -2.66 -8.26 9.62
CA ASN A 222 -1.49 -7.38 9.65
C ASN A 222 -1.53 -6.51 10.91
N ILE A 223 -0.37 -6.28 11.50
CA ILE A 223 -0.21 -5.44 12.68
C ILE A 223 0.54 -4.18 12.27
N PHE A 224 -0.16 -3.05 12.39
CA PHE A 224 0.44 -1.73 12.31
C PHE A 224 0.94 -1.28 13.68
N SER A 225 2.13 -0.69 13.70
CA SER A 225 2.55 0.29 14.69
C SER A 225 3.54 1.28 14.04
N ASN A 226 4.08 2.25 14.78
CA ASN A 226 5.13 3.11 14.20
C ASN A 226 6.31 2.31 13.61
N ALA A 227 6.61 1.13 14.16
CA ALA A 227 7.75 0.30 13.75
C ALA A 227 7.37 -1.18 13.48
N GLY A 228 6.11 -1.48 13.16
CA GLY A 228 5.68 -2.84 12.79
C GLY A 228 5.08 -3.67 13.92
N PRO A 229 4.94 -5.00 13.73
CA PRO A 229 5.86 -5.85 12.99
C PRO A 229 5.51 -6.12 11.52
N ASP A 230 4.30 -5.81 11.04
CA ASP A 230 3.92 -6.09 9.64
C ASP A 230 3.84 -4.83 8.78
N VAL A 231 3.36 -3.71 9.34
CA VAL A 231 3.22 -2.42 8.65
C VAL A 231 3.79 -1.31 9.52
N ARG A 232 4.50 -0.35 8.92
CA ARG A 232 5.04 0.82 9.64
C ARG A 232 4.31 2.11 9.28
N TRP A 233 4.35 3.04 10.21
CA TRP A 233 4.05 4.44 9.94
C TRP A 233 5.05 5.05 8.95
N VAL A 234 4.58 5.90 8.03
CA VAL A 234 5.43 6.62 7.08
C VAL A 234 6.24 7.77 7.69
N GLY A 235 5.93 8.17 8.94
CA GLY A 235 6.63 9.25 9.63
C GLY A 235 5.96 10.62 9.57
N SER A 236 4.74 10.72 9.02
CA SER A 236 3.93 11.94 9.03
C SER A 236 2.45 11.65 8.75
N GLU A 237 1.56 12.50 9.27
CA GLU A 237 0.09 12.40 9.08
C GLU A 237 -0.45 13.26 7.92
N ASN A 238 0.44 13.80 7.06
CA ASN A 238 0.03 14.53 5.85
C ASN A 238 -0.23 13.60 4.66
N GLY A 239 -0.08 12.28 4.85
CA GLY A 239 -0.26 11.26 3.84
C GLY A 239 0.86 11.17 2.80
N TYR A 240 2.06 11.72 3.07
CA TYR A 240 3.17 11.73 2.10
C TYR A 240 4.31 10.80 2.50
N ALA A 241 4.69 9.94 1.57
CA ALA A 241 5.96 9.25 1.58
C ALA A 241 7.06 10.10 0.92
N GLY A 242 8.29 9.84 1.32
CA GLY A 242 9.48 10.40 0.69
C GLY A 242 9.58 10.00 -0.78
N SER A 243 10.38 10.75 -1.55
CA SER A 243 10.65 10.40 -2.96
C SER A 243 11.35 9.05 -3.09
N THR A 244 12.02 8.59 -2.03
CA THR A 244 12.53 7.23 -1.81
C THR A 244 11.69 6.59 -0.72
N CYS A 245 11.24 5.35 -0.94
CA CYS A 245 10.55 4.56 0.07
C CYS A 245 10.86 3.06 -0.14
N TRP A 246 11.79 2.55 0.65
CA TRP A 246 12.05 1.11 0.75
C TRP A 246 11.00 0.46 1.66
N SER A 247 10.46 -0.68 1.24
CA SER A 247 9.65 -1.54 2.12
C SER A 247 10.53 -2.29 3.11
N THR A 248 11.85 -2.35 2.88
CA THR A 248 12.81 -2.97 3.78
C THR A 248 13.26 -2.00 4.87
N ILE A 249 13.43 -2.47 6.10
CA ILE A 249 13.91 -1.69 7.25
C ILE A 249 14.69 -2.57 8.22
N ASN A 250 15.53 -1.99 9.08
CA ASN A 250 16.05 -2.71 10.25
C ASN A 250 15.17 -2.41 11.47
N ARG A 251 14.26 -3.33 11.82
CA ARG A 251 13.34 -3.11 12.94
C ARG A 251 14.05 -3.08 14.29
N THR A 252 15.20 -3.74 14.43
CA THR A 252 16.00 -3.71 15.68
C THR A 252 16.61 -2.34 15.96
N ALA A 253 16.69 -1.46 14.95
CA ALA A 253 17.14 -0.08 15.10
C ALA A 253 16.00 0.88 15.49
N LEU A 254 14.75 0.39 15.58
CA LEU A 254 13.57 1.19 15.86
C LEU A 254 12.96 0.84 17.22
N LYS A 255 12.34 1.85 17.84
CA LYS A 255 11.53 1.70 19.04
C LYS A 255 10.17 2.33 18.78
N ILE A 256 9.09 1.59 19.06
CA ILE A 256 7.71 2.07 18.93
C ILE A 256 7.47 3.20 19.95
N GLY A 257 6.75 4.25 19.53
CA GLY A 257 6.46 5.43 20.34
C GLY A 257 7.53 6.52 20.25
N GLU A 258 7.81 7.17 21.38
CA GLU A 258 8.60 8.40 21.45
C GLU A 258 10.07 8.22 21.02
N GLY A 259 10.58 9.22 20.28
CA GLY A 259 11.98 9.29 19.85
C GLY A 259 12.30 8.47 18.59
N ILE A 260 11.29 8.00 17.87
CA ILE A 260 11.47 7.25 16.64
C ILE A 260 12.06 8.12 15.51
N ASP A 261 12.99 7.58 14.73
CA ASP A 261 13.57 8.28 13.58
C ASP A 261 12.58 8.31 12.41
N VAL A 262 11.82 9.40 12.33
CA VAL A 262 10.81 9.63 11.29
C VAL A 262 11.40 9.67 9.88
N SER A 263 12.65 10.10 9.72
CA SER A 263 13.32 10.15 8.41
C SER A 263 13.63 8.74 7.92
N TYR A 264 14.08 7.88 8.84
CA TYR A 264 14.31 6.46 8.56
C TYR A 264 13.01 5.71 8.25
N LEU A 265 11.92 6.00 8.96
CA LEU A 265 10.58 5.47 8.62
C LEU A 265 10.13 5.88 7.22
N ASN A 266 10.29 7.17 6.88
CA ASN A 266 9.82 7.73 5.63
C ASN A 266 10.54 7.15 4.41
N THR A 267 11.85 6.91 4.55
CA THR A 267 12.70 6.47 3.45
C THR A 267 12.92 4.96 3.39
N GLY A 268 12.87 4.28 4.53
CA GLY A 268 13.27 2.87 4.68
C GLY A 268 14.76 2.65 4.40
N ASP A 269 15.18 1.39 4.37
CA ASP A 269 16.58 0.99 4.27
C ASP A 269 16.79 -0.13 3.25
N PRO A 270 17.57 0.07 2.17
CA PRO A 270 17.87 -0.99 1.19
C PRO A 270 18.68 -2.17 1.77
N LYS A 271 19.24 -2.02 2.97
CA LYS A 271 19.95 -3.07 3.73
C LYS A 271 19.14 -3.60 4.92
N GLY A 272 17.91 -3.15 5.07
CA GLY A 272 17.00 -3.60 6.13
C GLY A 272 16.78 -5.11 6.11
N SER A 273 16.72 -5.71 7.31
CA SER A 273 16.51 -7.14 7.54
C SER A 273 15.05 -7.56 7.50
N ASP A 274 14.12 -6.62 7.66
CA ASP A 274 12.69 -6.86 7.82
C ASP A 274 11.92 -6.25 6.64
N TRP A 275 10.93 -6.97 6.10
CA TRP A 275 9.97 -6.38 5.15
C TRP A 275 8.84 -5.75 5.95
N LEU A 276 8.75 -4.44 5.93
CA LEU A 276 7.86 -3.64 6.75
C LEU A 276 7.37 -2.42 5.96
N PRO A 277 6.46 -2.58 4.98
CA PRO A 277 6.04 -1.50 4.10
C PRO A 277 5.36 -0.36 4.86
N ALA A 278 5.40 0.83 4.27
CA ALA A 278 4.88 2.04 4.88
C ALA A 278 3.40 2.28 4.55
N GLU A 279 2.65 2.67 5.57
CA GLU A 279 1.30 3.21 5.47
C GLU A 279 1.34 4.72 5.66
N CYS A 280 0.70 5.43 4.74
CA CYS A 280 0.50 6.87 4.77
C CYS A 280 -0.90 7.17 5.30
N ASP A 281 -0.99 7.50 6.58
CA ASP A 281 -2.23 7.90 7.24
C ASP A 281 -2.45 9.42 7.13
N VAL A 282 -3.69 9.82 6.89
CA VAL A 282 -4.11 11.24 6.81
C VAL A 282 -5.63 11.35 6.91
N SER A 283 -6.13 12.43 7.51
CA SER A 283 -7.57 12.71 7.51
C SER A 283 -8.04 13.44 6.25
N ILE A 284 -9.24 13.12 5.77
CA ILE A 284 -9.93 13.92 4.74
C ILE A 284 -10.21 15.34 5.24
N ARG A 285 -10.26 15.56 6.55
CA ARG A 285 -10.44 16.86 7.23
C ARG A 285 -9.12 17.31 7.90
N PRO A 286 -9.03 18.53 8.45
CA PRO A 286 -7.92 18.91 9.31
C PRO A 286 -7.79 18.01 10.54
N GLY A 287 -8.87 17.76 11.27
CA GLY A 287 -8.92 16.83 12.41
C GLY A 287 -9.21 15.38 12.01
N TRP A 288 -8.90 14.46 12.92
CA TRP A 288 -9.24 13.05 12.84
C TRP A 288 -10.69 12.82 13.22
N PHE A 289 -11.22 13.45 14.27
CA PHE A 289 -12.63 13.39 14.59
C PHE A 289 -13.44 14.40 13.77
N TRP A 290 -14.76 14.24 13.73
CA TRP A 290 -15.60 15.15 12.99
C TRP A 290 -15.82 16.44 13.77
N HIS A 291 -15.43 17.56 13.15
CA HIS A 291 -15.74 18.90 13.63
C HIS A 291 -16.67 19.63 12.65
N LYS A 292 -17.72 20.27 13.18
CA LYS A 292 -18.71 20.99 12.35
C LYS A 292 -18.09 22.16 11.58
N SER A 293 -17.04 22.77 12.13
CA SER A 293 -16.32 23.91 11.54
C SER A 293 -15.46 23.52 10.33
N GLU A 294 -15.13 22.24 10.20
CA GLU A 294 -14.18 21.74 9.20
C GLU A 294 -14.85 21.34 7.89
N LYS A 295 -14.03 21.24 6.84
CA LYS A 295 -14.43 20.81 5.50
C LYS A 295 -13.44 19.78 4.96
N PRO A 296 -13.87 18.90 4.04
CA PRO A 296 -12.96 17.95 3.43
C PRO A 296 -11.96 18.64 2.49
N LYS A 297 -10.72 18.14 2.49
CA LYS A 297 -9.61 18.54 1.62
C LYS A 297 -10.04 18.54 0.15
N PRO A 298 -9.70 19.58 -0.65
CA PRO A 298 -10.07 19.68 -2.06
C PRO A 298 -9.56 18.49 -2.87
N LEU A 299 -10.24 18.17 -3.98
CA LEU A 299 -9.86 17.07 -4.86
C LEU A 299 -8.39 17.12 -5.31
N SER A 300 -7.88 18.32 -5.62
CA SER A 300 -6.47 18.51 -6.02
C SER A 300 -5.48 18.09 -4.93
N GLU A 301 -5.81 18.32 -3.67
CA GLU A 301 -4.99 17.91 -2.52
C GLU A 301 -5.07 16.40 -2.31
N LEU A 302 -6.26 15.79 -2.40
CA LEU A 302 -6.41 14.34 -2.31
C LEU A 302 -5.67 13.59 -3.44
N LEU A 303 -5.72 14.11 -4.67
CA LEU A 303 -4.91 13.57 -5.78
C LEU A 303 -3.42 13.74 -5.49
N ASN A 304 -3.00 14.89 -4.91
CA ASN A 304 -1.61 15.07 -4.52
C ASN A 304 -1.18 14.05 -3.45
N ILE A 305 -2.01 13.81 -2.43
CA ILE A 305 -1.81 12.76 -1.43
C ILE A 305 -1.66 11.40 -2.10
N TYR A 306 -2.57 11.02 -3.01
CA TYR A 306 -2.50 9.74 -3.72
C TYR A 306 -1.18 9.53 -4.48
N TYR A 307 -0.73 10.53 -5.24
CA TYR A 307 0.54 10.46 -5.97
C TYR A 307 1.77 10.44 -5.04
N ASN A 308 1.66 11.02 -3.83
CA ASN A 308 2.74 11.05 -2.84
C ASN A 308 2.67 9.91 -1.81
N SER A 309 1.67 9.02 -1.87
CA SER A 309 1.53 7.81 -1.05
C SER A 309 1.54 6.55 -1.92
N VAL A 310 0.39 6.22 -2.51
CA VAL A 310 0.19 5.10 -3.45
C VAL A 310 1.13 5.17 -4.64
N GLY A 311 1.40 6.38 -5.13
CA GLY A 311 2.39 6.63 -6.18
C GLY A 311 3.84 6.48 -5.75
N ARG A 312 4.12 6.16 -4.48
CA ARG A 312 5.45 6.07 -3.88
C ARG A 312 5.59 4.84 -2.98
N ASN A 313 5.07 3.69 -3.43
CA ASN A 313 5.25 2.40 -2.77
C ASN A 313 4.58 2.26 -1.38
N CYS A 314 3.55 3.06 -1.08
CA CYS A 314 2.83 3.01 0.18
C CYS A 314 1.35 2.64 -0.02
N VAL A 315 0.68 2.25 1.06
CA VAL A 315 -0.78 2.25 1.13
C VAL A 315 -1.24 3.57 1.74
N LEU A 316 -2.32 4.16 1.22
CA LEU A 316 -2.98 5.34 1.76
C LEU A 316 -4.10 4.92 2.71
N LEU A 317 -4.01 5.31 3.98
CA LEU A 317 -5.09 5.22 4.96
C LEU A 317 -5.75 6.60 5.11
N LEU A 318 -6.92 6.79 4.49
CA LEU A 318 -7.64 8.06 4.57
C LEU A 318 -8.73 8.00 5.65
N ASN A 319 -8.63 8.86 6.66
CA ASN A 319 -9.68 8.98 7.67
C ASN A 319 -10.88 9.78 7.17
N VAL A 320 -12.08 9.28 7.48
CA VAL A 320 -13.38 9.86 7.10
C VAL A 320 -14.31 9.81 8.33
N PRO A 321 -14.35 10.85 9.17
CA PRO A 321 -15.00 10.73 10.47
C PRO A 321 -16.53 10.87 10.37
N PRO A 322 -17.31 9.94 10.95
CA PRO A 322 -18.74 10.12 11.14
C PRO A 322 -19.04 11.33 12.05
N ASN A 323 -20.12 12.04 11.78
CA ASN A 323 -20.55 13.21 12.55
C ASN A 323 -21.34 12.82 13.81
N THR A 324 -21.84 13.82 14.56
CA THR A 324 -22.62 13.62 15.80
C THR A 324 -23.95 12.87 15.62
N THR A 325 -24.46 12.72 14.39
CA THR A 325 -25.61 11.84 14.12
C THR A 325 -25.20 10.37 13.96
N GLY A 326 -23.90 10.08 13.81
CA GLY A 326 -23.35 8.76 13.53
C GLY A 326 -23.26 8.42 12.04
N LEU A 327 -23.23 9.43 11.16
CA LEU A 327 -23.19 9.26 9.70
C LEU A 327 -21.99 10.00 9.10
N VAL A 328 -21.44 9.47 8.00
CA VAL A 328 -20.49 10.24 7.18
C VAL A 328 -21.24 11.42 6.55
N SER A 329 -20.68 12.62 6.63
CA SER A 329 -21.33 13.84 6.14
C SER A 329 -21.43 13.85 4.62
N GLU A 330 -22.54 14.34 4.07
CA GLU A 330 -22.79 14.37 2.62
C GLU A 330 -21.67 15.05 1.82
N ILE A 331 -21.08 16.14 2.34
CA ILE A 331 -19.96 16.83 1.71
C ILE A 331 -18.69 15.97 1.61
N ASP A 332 -18.49 15.05 2.56
CA ASP A 332 -17.35 14.12 2.58
C ASP A 332 -17.61 12.97 1.60
N ILE A 333 -18.85 12.48 1.54
CA ILE A 333 -19.29 11.47 0.55
C ILE A 333 -19.07 12.00 -0.87
N GLN A 334 -19.52 13.22 -1.15
CA GLN A 334 -19.35 13.85 -2.46
C GLN A 334 -17.87 13.99 -2.82
N ARG A 335 -17.02 14.43 -1.88
CA ARG A 335 -15.57 14.53 -2.12
C ARG A 335 -14.92 13.16 -2.38
N LEU A 336 -15.33 12.11 -1.67
CA LEU A 336 -14.82 10.75 -1.91
C LEU A 336 -15.24 10.21 -3.29
N GLN A 337 -16.48 10.47 -3.71
CA GLN A 337 -16.96 10.12 -5.05
C GLN A 337 -16.20 10.86 -6.15
N GLU A 338 -15.95 12.17 -5.97
CA GLU A 338 -15.10 12.97 -6.86
C GLU A 338 -13.69 12.37 -6.95
N PHE A 339 -13.11 11.99 -5.81
CA PHE A 339 -11.77 11.42 -5.73
C PHE A 339 -11.66 10.05 -6.40
N ARG A 340 -12.59 9.12 -6.12
CA ARG A 340 -12.67 7.82 -6.79
C ARG A 340 -12.83 7.99 -8.29
N LYS A 341 -13.78 8.83 -8.73
CA LYS A 341 -14.01 9.11 -10.14
C LYS A 341 -12.78 9.69 -10.83
N ALA A 342 -12.02 10.56 -10.14
CA ALA A 342 -10.79 11.10 -10.68
C ALA A 342 -9.74 10.00 -10.89
N ILE A 343 -9.50 9.14 -9.89
CA ILE A 343 -8.60 7.98 -10.00
C ILE A 343 -9.03 7.06 -11.15
N ASP A 344 -10.31 6.70 -11.22
CA ASP A 344 -10.88 5.88 -12.31
C ASP A 344 -10.61 6.52 -13.67
N THR A 345 -10.85 7.82 -13.79
CA THR A 345 -10.62 8.55 -15.04
C THR A 345 -9.17 8.46 -15.47
N VAL A 346 -8.21 8.69 -14.55
CA VAL A 346 -6.77 8.64 -14.86
C VAL A 346 -6.35 7.25 -15.34
N PHE A 347 -6.79 6.20 -14.64
CA PHE A 347 -6.31 4.84 -14.87
C PHE A 347 -7.23 3.97 -15.75
N SER A 348 -8.33 4.53 -16.28
CA SER A 348 -9.29 3.84 -17.14
C SER A 348 -8.69 3.27 -18.44
N VAL A 349 -7.65 3.92 -18.97
CA VAL A 349 -6.96 3.51 -20.19
C VAL A 349 -5.47 3.49 -19.94
N ASN A 350 -4.84 2.35 -20.21
CA ASN A 350 -3.39 2.24 -20.30
C ASN A 350 -2.96 2.42 -21.76
N LEU A 351 -2.43 3.60 -22.08
CA LEU A 351 -2.00 3.97 -23.42
C LEU A 351 -0.75 3.22 -23.88
N ALA A 352 -0.12 2.41 -23.02
CA ALA A 352 0.95 1.51 -23.41
C ALA A 352 0.41 0.23 -24.08
N GLU A 353 -0.84 -0.18 -23.79
CA GLU A 353 -1.43 -1.39 -24.36
C GLU A 353 -1.57 -1.32 -25.88
N GLY A 354 -1.34 -2.45 -26.54
CA GLY A 354 -1.37 -2.55 -28.01
C GLY A 354 -0.14 -2.01 -28.74
N ASN A 355 0.81 -1.40 -28.02
CA ASN A 355 2.06 -0.89 -28.61
C ASN A 355 3.17 -1.94 -28.64
N VAL A 356 4.19 -1.69 -29.46
CA VAL A 356 5.38 -2.55 -29.54
C VAL A 356 6.28 -2.26 -28.34
N ILE A 357 6.69 -3.32 -27.63
CA ILE A 357 7.61 -3.22 -26.50
C ILE A 357 8.97 -3.80 -26.89
N LYS A 358 10.03 -3.06 -26.59
CA LYS A 358 11.41 -3.54 -26.70
C LYS A 358 12.09 -3.45 -25.35
N ALA A 359 13.11 -4.28 -25.16
CA ALA A 359 13.98 -4.17 -24.01
C ALA A 359 15.44 -4.37 -24.42
N SER A 360 16.36 -3.97 -23.55
CA SER A 360 17.80 -4.21 -23.72
C SER A 360 18.12 -5.68 -23.95
N SER A 361 17.43 -6.56 -23.22
CA SER A 361 17.48 -8.01 -23.34
C SER A 361 16.35 -8.61 -22.50
N HIS A 362 16.06 -9.90 -22.66
CA HIS A 362 15.20 -10.66 -21.75
C HIS A 362 15.77 -12.06 -21.53
N LYS A 363 15.54 -12.61 -20.34
CA LYS A 363 16.12 -13.90 -19.91
C LYS A 363 15.58 -15.10 -20.69
N GLY A 364 14.37 -14.99 -21.24
CA GLY A 364 13.69 -16.02 -22.03
C GLY A 364 12.27 -15.59 -22.40
N GLU A 365 11.52 -16.45 -23.09
CA GLU A 365 10.13 -16.17 -23.52
C GLU A 365 9.17 -15.94 -22.33
N SER A 366 9.42 -16.59 -21.20
CA SER A 366 8.66 -16.39 -19.95
C SER A 366 8.94 -15.04 -19.27
N PHE A 367 9.97 -14.30 -19.69
CA PHE A 367 10.42 -13.03 -19.10
C PHE A 367 10.48 -11.89 -20.13
N ARG A 368 9.73 -12.04 -21.21
CA ARG A 368 9.71 -11.12 -22.34
C ARG A 368 9.20 -9.73 -21.94
N PRO A 369 9.59 -8.66 -22.64
CA PRO A 369 9.20 -7.30 -22.28
C PRO A 369 7.68 -7.06 -22.29
N GLU A 370 6.90 -7.81 -23.04
CA GLU A 370 5.44 -7.69 -23.14
C GLU A 370 4.72 -8.02 -21.84
N ASN A 371 5.35 -8.80 -20.94
CA ASN A 371 4.80 -9.14 -19.63
C ASN A 371 4.50 -7.89 -18.78
N VAL A 372 5.18 -6.76 -19.03
CA VAL A 372 4.91 -5.52 -18.28
C VAL A 372 3.57 -4.87 -18.62
N LEU A 373 2.85 -5.38 -19.62
CA LEU A 373 1.54 -4.89 -20.03
C LEU A 373 0.41 -5.87 -19.74
N ASP A 374 0.69 -7.04 -19.17
CA ASP A 374 -0.36 -7.95 -18.77
C ASP A 374 -1.00 -7.52 -17.43
N GLY A 375 -2.08 -8.22 -17.04
CA GLY A 375 -2.81 -7.94 -15.82
C GLY A 375 -2.20 -8.51 -14.53
N ASP A 376 -1.14 -9.31 -14.61
CA ASP A 376 -0.49 -9.92 -13.45
C ASP A 376 0.72 -9.08 -13.01
N HIS A 377 0.47 -8.19 -12.05
CA HIS A 377 1.48 -7.27 -11.55
C HIS A 377 2.38 -7.87 -10.45
N LEU A 378 2.27 -9.17 -10.14
CA LEU A 378 3.04 -9.83 -9.08
C LEU A 378 3.97 -10.93 -9.58
N TRP A 379 3.48 -11.80 -10.47
CA TRP A 379 4.19 -13.02 -10.85
C TRP A 379 4.58 -13.08 -12.32
N SER A 380 3.95 -12.26 -13.16
CA SER A 380 4.42 -11.98 -14.52
C SER A 380 5.30 -10.74 -14.51
N TYR A 381 6.47 -10.83 -15.16
CA TYR A 381 7.42 -9.72 -15.22
C TYR A 381 8.42 -9.87 -16.35
N TRP A 382 9.02 -8.74 -16.71
CA TRP A 382 10.24 -8.68 -17.49
C TRP A 382 11.47 -8.75 -16.58
N THR A 383 12.49 -9.49 -17.01
CA THR A 383 13.85 -9.41 -16.44
C THR A 383 14.89 -9.59 -17.55
N PRO A 384 16.00 -8.83 -17.52
CA PRO A 384 17.07 -8.94 -18.51
C PRO A 384 17.87 -10.25 -18.37
N LYS A 385 18.71 -10.55 -19.36
CA LYS A 385 19.65 -11.69 -19.32
C LYS A 385 20.67 -11.54 -18.17
N ASP A 386 21.10 -12.67 -17.62
CA ASP A 386 22.16 -12.72 -16.62
C ASP A 386 23.46 -12.10 -17.17
N ASN A 387 24.24 -11.42 -16.31
CA ASN A 387 25.55 -10.84 -16.64
C ASN A 387 25.58 -9.82 -17.79
N SER A 388 24.44 -9.20 -18.12
CA SER A 388 24.37 -8.05 -19.01
C SER A 388 25.21 -6.89 -18.44
N LYS A 389 26.39 -6.62 -19.02
CA LYS A 389 27.15 -5.38 -18.78
C LYS A 389 26.40 -4.13 -19.28
N ASP A 390 25.35 -4.35 -20.09
CA ASP A 390 24.54 -3.30 -20.69
C ASP A 390 23.56 -2.70 -19.69
N LYS A 391 23.22 -1.43 -19.92
CA LYS A 391 22.17 -0.74 -19.19
C LYS A 391 20.82 -1.43 -19.44
N HIS A 392 20.05 -1.68 -18.39
CA HIS A 392 18.75 -2.34 -18.48
C HIS A 392 17.66 -1.33 -18.79
N TRP A 393 16.89 -1.54 -19.85
CA TRP A 393 15.79 -0.66 -20.21
C TRP A 393 14.64 -1.39 -20.88
N ILE A 394 13.44 -0.82 -20.76
CA ILE A 394 12.23 -1.16 -21.51
C ILE A 394 11.80 0.09 -22.28
N GLU A 395 11.41 -0.06 -23.54
CA GLU A 395 10.95 1.01 -24.42
C GLU A 395 9.63 0.64 -25.07
N ILE A 396 8.63 1.51 -24.90
CA ILE A 396 7.32 1.44 -25.54
C ILE A 396 7.40 2.30 -26.80
N LEU A 397 7.01 1.71 -27.93
CA LEU A 397 7.01 2.37 -29.24
C LEU A 397 5.56 2.55 -29.70
N GLY A 398 5.12 3.80 -29.75
CA GLY A 398 3.81 4.21 -30.23
C GLY A 398 3.61 3.86 -31.69
N ASP A 399 2.36 3.62 -32.07
CA ASP A 399 2.01 3.40 -33.48
C ASP A 399 2.21 4.67 -34.34
N ASN A 400 2.25 4.49 -35.66
CA ASN A 400 2.45 5.58 -36.60
C ASN A 400 1.22 6.51 -36.77
N LYS A 401 0.14 6.33 -35.97
CA LYS A 401 -1.16 6.97 -36.20
C LYS A 401 -1.50 8.14 -35.25
N GLY A 402 -0.56 8.60 -34.43
CA GLY A 402 -0.76 9.84 -33.65
C GLY A 402 0.06 9.98 -32.37
N GLY A 403 0.77 8.94 -31.96
CA GLY A 403 1.55 8.94 -30.71
C GLY A 403 0.68 8.81 -29.46
N MET A 404 1.32 8.48 -28.34
CA MET A 404 0.65 8.27 -27.05
C MET A 404 0.52 9.63 -26.34
N LYS A 405 -0.71 10.02 -25.95
CA LYS A 405 -0.99 11.27 -25.22
C LYS A 405 -1.12 11.02 -23.71
N PHE A 406 -0.09 11.31 -22.94
CA PHE A 406 -0.04 10.98 -21.50
C PHE A 406 0.69 12.06 -20.69
N ASN A 407 0.49 12.04 -19.37
CA ASN A 407 1.23 12.85 -18.40
C ASN A 407 1.48 12.10 -17.09
N VAL A 408 1.15 10.80 -17.03
CA VAL A 408 1.43 9.93 -15.90
C VAL A 408 2.10 8.66 -16.40
N VAL A 409 3.21 8.27 -15.76
CA VAL A 409 3.88 6.99 -16.01
C VAL A 409 3.83 6.13 -14.75
N ARG A 410 3.25 4.93 -14.86
CA ARG A 410 3.23 3.91 -13.81
C ARG A 410 4.36 2.92 -14.04
N ILE A 411 5.06 2.52 -12.97
CA ILE A 411 6.04 1.44 -12.98
C ILE A 411 5.85 0.58 -11.72
N GLN A 412 5.92 -0.74 -11.85
CA GLN A 412 5.77 -1.70 -10.75
C GLN A 412 6.86 -2.77 -10.80
N GLU A 413 7.39 -3.16 -9.63
CA GLU A 413 8.25 -4.33 -9.48
C GLU A 413 7.43 -5.57 -9.08
N ALA A 414 7.90 -6.75 -9.47
CA ALA A 414 7.40 -8.02 -8.94
C ALA A 414 7.89 -8.21 -7.49
N ILE A 415 7.31 -7.48 -6.53
CA ILE A 415 7.81 -7.41 -5.14
C ILE A 415 7.73 -8.73 -4.37
N GLY A 416 6.99 -9.74 -4.87
CA GLY A 416 7.06 -11.12 -4.37
C GLY A 416 8.47 -11.74 -4.46
N LEU A 417 9.35 -11.15 -5.29
CA LEU A 417 10.77 -11.50 -5.39
C LEU A 417 11.71 -10.47 -4.74
N GLY A 418 11.17 -9.58 -3.90
CA GLY A 418 11.87 -8.52 -3.20
C GLY A 418 11.98 -7.22 -4.00
N GLN A 419 12.21 -6.11 -3.29
CA GLN A 419 12.38 -4.78 -3.87
C GLN A 419 13.84 -4.57 -4.32
N ARG A 420 14.05 -4.11 -5.56
CA ARG A 420 15.37 -4.13 -6.20
C ARG A 420 15.83 -2.75 -6.68
N VAL A 421 14.97 -2.03 -7.39
CA VAL A 421 15.36 -0.81 -8.11
C VAL A 421 15.73 0.31 -7.13
N LYS A 422 16.95 0.85 -7.28
CA LYS A 422 17.49 1.97 -6.49
C LYS A 422 17.38 3.30 -7.21
N LYS A 423 17.45 3.28 -8.55
CA LYS A 423 17.39 4.48 -9.40
C LYS A 423 16.91 4.15 -10.80
N HIS A 424 16.03 4.99 -11.33
CA HIS A 424 15.50 4.89 -12.69
C HIS A 424 15.31 6.26 -13.33
N GLU A 425 15.29 6.27 -14.67
CA GLU A 425 15.12 7.46 -15.51
C GLU A 425 14.04 7.18 -16.57
N ILE A 426 13.23 8.19 -16.90
CA ILE A 426 12.15 8.12 -17.89
C ILE A 426 12.48 9.07 -19.03
N TYR A 427 12.63 8.52 -20.22
CA TYR A 427 12.89 9.26 -21.45
C TYR A 427 11.67 9.21 -22.37
N VAL A 428 11.32 10.34 -22.98
CA VAL A 428 10.24 10.47 -23.95
C VAL A 428 10.83 11.06 -25.23
N ASP A 429 10.71 10.34 -26.35
CA ASP A 429 11.37 10.69 -27.62
C ASP A 429 12.86 11.06 -27.45
N GLY A 430 13.56 10.32 -26.58
CA GLY A 430 14.98 10.50 -26.27
C GLY A 430 15.31 11.61 -25.26
N LYS A 431 14.33 12.37 -24.76
CA LYS A 431 14.54 13.42 -23.74
C LYS A 431 14.19 12.93 -22.34
N LEU A 432 15.04 13.17 -21.36
CA LEU A 432 14.74 12.88 -19.96
C LEU A 432 13.59 13.77 -19.48
N VAL A 433 12.50 13.18 -19.02
CA VAL A 433 11.32 13.92 -18.51
C VAL A 433 11.05 13.69 -17.02
N ALA A 434 11.53 12.57 -16.47
CA ALA A 434 11.42 12.26 -15.05
C ALA A 434 12.54 11.31 -14.63
N ASN A 435 12.84 11.28 -13.34
CA ASN A 435 13.71 10.30 -12.72
C ASN A 435 13.24 10.02 -11.29
N GLY A 436 13.69 8.92 -10.71
CA GLY A 436 13.34 8.55 -9.35
C GLY A 436 14.31 7.55 -8.77
N THR A 437 14.14 7.27 -7.47
CA THR A 437 14.91 6.26 -6.75
C THR A 437 14.20 4.91 -6.80
N THR A 438 13.48 4.55 -5.73
CA THR A 438 12.75 3.29 -5.57
C THR A 438 11.52 3.21 -6.46
N ILE A 439 11.14 1.98 -6.82
CA ILE A 439 9.86 1.67 -7.47
C ILE A 439 8.96 0.92 -6.49
N GLY A 440 9.37 -0.28 -6.05
CA GLY A 440 8.57 -1.14 -5.18
C GLY A 440 7.28 -1.63 -5.84
N TYR A 441 6.22 -1.77 -5.06
CA TYR A 441 4.91 -2.22 -5.52
C TYR A 441 4.37 -1.33 -6.63
N LYS A 442 4.48 0.00 -6.45
CA LYS A 442 4.03 0.96 -7.45
C LYS A 442 4.71 2.32 -7.31
N ARG A 443 5.16 2.82 -8.46
CA ARG A 443 5.64 4.19 -8.67
C ARG A 443 4.79 4.88 -9.70
N LEU A 444 4.29 6.08 -9.37
CA LEU A 444 3.59 6.97 -10.29
C LEU A 444 4.40 8.24 -10.48
N HIS A 445 4.74 8.55 -11.73
CA HIS A 445 5.34 9.83 -12.10
C HIS A 445 4.30 10.68 -12.80
N ARG A 446 3.75 11.64 -12.07
CA ARG A 446 2.98 12.74 -12.66
C ARG A 446 3.98 13.76 -13.23
N LEU A 447 3.98 13.93 -14.55
CA LEU A 447 5.05 14.64 -15.26
C LEU A 447 4.93 16.16 -15.11
N GLU A 448 5.99 16.79 -14.61
CA GLU A 448 6.08 18.25 -14.44
C GLU A 448 6.11 19.01 -15.77
N VAL A 449 6.54 18.34 -16.84
CA VAL A 449 6.51 18.89 -18.22
C VAL A 449 5.09 18.95 -18.81
N GLY A 450 4.09 18.41 -18.10
CA GLY A 450 2.70 18.39 -18.52
C GLY A 450 2.38 17.28 -19.51
N VAL A 451 1.41 17.54 -20.40
CA VAL A 451 0.91 16.56 -21.37
C VAL A 451 1.88 16.41 -22.52
N LEU A 452 2.33 15.17 -22.75
CA LEU A 452 3.22 14.80 -23.84
C LEU A 452 2.45 14.02 -24.90
N HIS A 453 2.85 14.19 -26.15
CA HIS A 453 2.48 13.31 -27.27
C HIS A 453 3.78 12.68 -27.75
N SER A 454 3.88 11.35 -27.70
CA SER A 454 5.15 10.67 -27.91
C SER A 454 5.07 9.48 -28.85
N LYS A 455 6.16 9.22 -29.58
CA LYS A 455 6.36 7.98 -30.33
C LYS A 455 7.20 6.97 -29.56
N SER A 456 8.00 7.38 -28.58
CA SER A 456 8.70 6.46 -27.70
C SER A 456 8.73 6.87 -26.23
N VAL A 457 8.59 5.89 -25.34
CA VAL A 457 8.79 6.07 -23.90
C VAL A 457 9.73 4.98 -23.40
N LYS A 458 10.88 5.37 -22.87
CA LYS A 458 11.93 4.47 -22.38
C LYS A 458 12.11 4.62 -20.88
N ILE A 459 11.99 3.51 -20.17
CA ILE A 459 12.32 3.39 -18.75
C ILE A 459 13.70 2.76 -18.64
N LEU A 460 14.65 3.51 -18.09
CA LEU A 460 16.03 3.10 -17.91
C LEU A 460 16.29 2.80 -16.42
N ILE A 461 16.67 1.57 -16.10
CA ILE A 461 17.07 1.19 -14.74
C ILE A 461 18.58 1.46 -14.59
N LYS A 462 18.92 2.39 -13.69
CA LYS A 462 20.28 2.89 -13.50
C LYS A 462 21.03 2.12 -12.43
N GLU A 463 20.33 1.81 -11.35
CA GLU A 463 20.87 1.08 -10.21
C GLU A 463 19.80 0.15 -9.63
N SER A 464 20.22 -1.04 -9.22
CA SER A 464 19.36 -2.06 -8.62
C SER A 464 20.16 -2.96 -7.68
N ARG A 465 19.53 -3.53 -6.65
CA ARG A 465 20.13 -4.52 -5.71
C ARG A 465 20.45 -5.87 -6.38
N GLY A 466 19.92 -6.09 -7.58
CA GLY A 466 20.17 -7.25 -8.45
C GLY A 466 19.52 -7.05 -9.81
N LEU A 467 19.29 -8.12 -10.59
CA LEU A 467 18.56 -8.01 -11.86
C LEU A 467 17.16 -7.40 -11.60
N PRO A 468 16.78 -6.32 -12.32
CA PRO A 468 15.46 -5.73 -12.15
C PRO A 468 14.36 -6.70 -12.62
N VAL A 469 13.25 -6.71 -11.90
CA VAL A 469 12.04 -7.48 -12.23
C VAL A 469 10.87 -6.51 -12.31
N ILE A 470 10.51 -6.09 -13.52
CA ILE A 470 9.44 -5.11 -13.74
C ILE A 470 8.18 -5.87 -14.12
N SER A 471 7.14 -5.78 -13.30
CA SER A 471 5.87 -6.47 -13.51
C SER A 471 4.85 -5.61 -14.24
N SER A 472 4.98 -4.29 -14.18
CA SER A 472 4.07 -3.42 -14.93
C SER A 472 4.68 -2.09 -15.34
N ILE A 473 4.32 -1.63 -16.54
CA ILE A 473 4.47 -0.25 -16.99
C ILE A 473 3.13 0.23 -17.53
N GLY A 474 2.73 1.45 -17.19
CA GLY A 474 1.51 2.08 -17.72
C GLY A 474 1.73 3.52 -18.14
N LEU A 475 1.06 3.94 -19.21
CA LEU A 475 1.01 5.34 -19.64
C LEU A 475 -0.43 5.83 -19.50
N HIS A 476 -0.64 6.87 -18.71
CA HIS A 476 -1.97 7.32 -18.33
C HIS A 476 -2.13 8.83 -18.52
N PHE A 477 -3.37 9.26 -18.71
CA PHE A 477 -3.72 10.67 -18.88
C PHE A 477 -4.53 11.16 -17.68
N ASP A 478 -3.91 12.02 -16.88
CA ASP A 478 -4.54 12.76 -15.80
C ASP A 478 -5.06 14.12 -16.31
N PRO A 479 -6.38 14.29 -16.53
CA PRO A 479 -6.94 15.57 -16.99
C PRO A 479 -6.93 16.64 -15.89
N PHE A 480 -6.76 16.25 -14.62
CA PHE A 480 -6.75 17.15 -13.47
C PHE A 480 -5.36 17.76 -13.22
N TRP A 481 -4.33 17.25 -13.90
CA TRP A 481 -2.97 17.77 -13.81
C TRP A 481 -2.63 18.75 -14.92
N GLN A 482 -2.54 20.02 -14.55
CA GLN A 482 -1.96 21.08 -15.36
C GLN A 482 -0.82 21.69 -14.53
N PRO A 483 0.45 21.27 -14.74
CA PRO A 483 1.55 21.89 -14.04
C PRO A 483 1.52 23.37 -14.38
N SER A 484 1.39 24.22 -13.36
CA SER A 484 1.49 25.65 -13.55
C SER A 484 2.79 25.93 -14.29
N LYS A 485 2.77 26.71 -15.38
CA LYS A 485 4.00 27.28 -15.98
C LYS A 485 4.63 28.24 -14.98
N ALA A 486 5.22 27.71 -13.90
CA ALA A 486 5.95 28.47 -12.92
C ALA A 486 7.41 28.51 -13.36
N ILE A 487 7.71 29.57 -14.11
CA ILE A 487 8.87 30.44 -13.99
C ILE A 487 10.12 29.75 -13.40
N SER A 488 11.12 29.55 -14.25
CA SER A 488 12.50 29.37 -13.81
C SER A 488 12.92 30.55 -12.92
N SER A 489 12.93 30.36 -11.61
CA SER A 489 13.73 31.21 -10.73
C SER A 489 14.13 30.43 -9.49
N ASN A 490 15.45 30.21 -9.37
CA ASN A 490 16.16 29.92 -8.15
C ASN A 490 15.54 30.59 -6.92
N LYS A 491 15.37 29.83 -5.84
CA LYS A 491 15.85 30.22 -4.50
C LYS A 491 15.72 29.05 -3.52
N THR A 492 16.89 28.48 -3.23
CA THR A 492 17.24 27.86 -1.96
C THR A 492 16.71 28.74 -0.81
N THR A 493 15.86 28.19 0.05
CA THR A 493 15.70 28.71 1.40
C THR A 493 15.70 27.54 2.36
N ALA A 494 16.76 27.52 3.16
CA ALA A 494 16.90 26.66 4.33
C ALA A 494 15.83 27.06 5.35
N TYR A 495 15.11 26.08 5.88
CA TYR A 495 14.35 26.26 7.10
C TYR A 495 15.23 25.82 8.27
N ASN A 496 15.60 26.80 9.09
CA ASN A 496 16.15 26.63 10.41
C ASN A 496 15.03 26.98 11.42
N LYS A 497 14.75 26.01 12.31
CA LYS A 497 14.53 26.15 13.76
C LYS A 497 13.28 26.86 14.37
N ASP A 498 12.84 26.16 15.42
CA ASP A 498 12.24 26.60 16.69
C ASP A 498 10.76 27.04 16.71
N THR A 499 9.88 26.11 17.12
CA THR A 499 9.04 26.19 18.33
C THR A 499 8.39 24.85 18.66
#